data_AF-A0AAD9K0Q3-F1
#
_entry.id   AF-A0AAD9K0Q3-F1
#
_cell.length_a   1.000
_cell.length_b   1.000
_cell.length_c   1.000
_cell.angle_alpha   90.00
_cell.angle_beta   90.00
_cell.angle_gamma   90.00
#
_symmetry.space_group_name_H-M   'P 1'
#
loop_
_entity.id
_entity.type
_entity.pdbx_description
1 polymer ?
#
loop_
_entity_poly.entity_id
_entity_poly.type
_entity_poly.pdbx_seq_one_letter_code
_entity_poly.pdbx_strand_id
1 'polypeptide(L)' 'MECCTFSLCRLQMINYIVLLVVLVWTTGIKYVVGKENKTLAFVIVMYHHGDRSPKATYPRDIYPEDQWPQGFGQLTQVTK' A
#
# COMPACT_ATOMS: atom_id res chain seq x y z
N MET A 1 1.62 53.39 -34.20
CA MET A 1 1.71 53.16 -32.73
C MET A 1 1.77 51.67 -32.36
N GLU A 2 1.86 50.73 -33.31
CA GLU A 2 1.79 49.28 -33.04
C GLU A 2 3.15 48.60 -32.75
N CYS A 3 4.27 49.29 -33.01
CA CYS A 3 5.61 48.72 -32.82
C CYS A 3 6.03 48.66 -31.33
N CYS A 4 5.59 49.64 -30.52
CA CYS A 4 5.92 49.72 -29.09
C CYS A 4 5.12 48.69 -28.27
N THR A 5 3.85 48.45 -28.65
CA THR A 5 2.99 47.40 -28.09
C THR A 5 3.53 46.00 -28.38
N PHE A 6 4.13 45.74 -29.55
CA PHE A 6 4.68 44.42 -29.89
C PHE A 6 5.93 44.06 -29.05
N SER A 7 6.81 45.04 -28.77
CA SER A 7 8.02 44.84 -27.96
C SER A 7 7.69 44.67 -26.46
N LEU A 8 6.82 45.52 -25.92
CA LEU A 8 6.36 45.42 -24.53
C LEU A 8 5.54 44.14 -24.29
N CYS A 9 4.73 43.72 -25.26
CA CYS A 9 4.01 42.44 -25.23
C CYS A 9 4.99 41.26 -25.25
N ARG A 10 6.06 41.29 -26.07
CA ARG A 10 7.11 40.25 -26.04
C ARG A 10 7.82 40.16 -24.70
N LEU A 11 8.22 41.28 -24.10
CA LEU A 11 8.87 41.31 -22.80
C LEU A 11 7.94 40.80 -21.68
N GLN A 12 6.65 41.16 -21.74
CA GLN A 12 5.65 40.68 -20.80
C GLN A 12 5.39 39.18 -20.95
N MET A 13 5.34 38.68 -22.20
CA MET A 13 5.25 37.25 -22.50
C MET A 13 6.48 36.49 -21.97
N ILE A 14 7.68 37.04 -22.12
CA ILE A 14 8.91 36.45 -21.57
C ILE A 14 8.84 36.40 -20.04
N ASN A 15 8.41 37.47 -19.36
CA ASN A 15 8.27 37.50 -17.90
C ASN A 15 7.27 36.45 -17.39
N TYR A 16 6.13 36.30 -18.06
CA TYR A 16 5.15 35.25 -17.73
C TYR A 16 5.70 33.84 -17.92
N ILE A 17 6.44 33.60 -19.01
CA ILE A 17 7.08 32.30 -19.24
C ILE A 17 8.12 32.02 -18.15
N VAL A 18 8.95 33.00 -17.78
CA VAL A 18 9.93 32.86 -16.70
C VAL A 18 9.25 32.55 -15.36
N LEU A 19 8.16 33.26 -15.03
CA LEU A 19 7.38 32.99 -13.82
C LEU A 19 6.80 31.58 -13.81
N LEU A 20 6.18 31.13 -14.91
CA LEU A 20 5.63 29.78 -15.02
C LEU A 20 6.71 28.71 -14.88
N VAL A 21 7.87 28.92 -15.51
CA VAL A 21 9.02 28.03 -15.38
C VAL A 21 9.45 27.94 -13.91
N VAL A 22 9.66 29.07 -13.22
CA VAL A 22 10.04 29.10 -11.80
C VAL A 22 9.00 28.40 -10.90
N LEU A 23 7.71 28.59 -11.16
CA LEU A 23 6.63 27.91 -10.42
C LEU A 23 6.65 26.38 -10.63
N VAL A 24 6.91 25.92 -11.85
CA VAL A 24 7.04 24.49 -12.15
C VAL A 24 8.32 23.91 -11.51
N TRP A 25 9.44 24.62 -11.53
CA TRP A 25 10.68 24.19 -10.87
C TRP A 25 10.50 24.05 -9.36
N THR A 26 9.91 25.05 -8.71
CA THR A 26 9.74 25.03 -7.24
C THR A 26 8.76 23.96 -6.76
N THR A 27 7.71 23.66 -7.52
CA THR A 27 6.78 22.56 -7.21
C THR A 27 7.41 21.19 -7.47
N GLY A 28 8.15 21.02 -8.57
CA GLY A 28 8.91 19.80 -8.87
C GLY A 28 9.97 19.47 -7.81
N ILE A 29 10.71 20.48 -7.33
CA ILE A 29 11.72 20.30 -6.26
C ILE A 29 11.06 19.80 -4.96
N LYS A 30 9.93 20.39 -4.55
CA LYS A 30 9.19 19.94 -3.36
C LYS A 30 8.72 18.49 -3.49
N TYR A 31 8.28 18.09 -4.68
CA TYR A 31 7.84 16.73 -4.95
C TYR A 31 8.97 15.70 -4.86
N VAL A 32 10.15 16.01 -5.40
CA VAL A 32 11.31 15.10 -5.33
C VAL A 32 11.85 14.99 -3.91
N VAL A 33 11.96 16.11 -3.18
CA VAL A 33 12.46 16.11 -1.79
C VAL A 33 11.47 15.47 -0.82
N GLY A 34 10.16 15.64 -1.04
CA GLY A 34 9.11 15.06 -0.21
C GLY A 34 8.84 13.57 -0.47
N LYS A 35 9.45 12.98 -1.51
CA LYS A 35 9.29 11.56 -1.81
C LYS A 35 10.16 10.72 -0.86
N GLU A 36 9.58 10.34 0.26
CA GLU A 36 10.20 9.37 1.16
C GLU A 36 10.17 7.96 0.55
N ASN A 37 11.34 7.37 0.32
CA ASN A 37 11.47 5.97 -0.05
C ASN A 37 11.42 5.12 1.22
N LYS A 38 10.21 4.80 1.69
CA LYS A 38 10.03 3.92 2.85
C LYS A 38 10.34 2.49 2.46
N THR A 39 11.32 1.90 3.13
CA THR A 39 11.67 0.49 3.01
C THR A 39 11.17 -0.26 4.23
N LEU A 40 10.71 -1.49 4.03
CA LEU A 40 10.28 -2.36 5.12
C LEU A 40 11.52 -2.80 5.90
N ALA A 41 11.73 -2.27 7.10
CA ALA A 41 12.86 -2.63 7.94
C ALA A 41 12.68 -4.04 8.54
N PHE A 42 11.51 -4.30 9.12
CA PHE A 42 11.23 -5.56 9.80
C PHE A 42 9.73 -5.72 10.07
N VAL A 43 9.23 -6.96 10.00
CA VAL A 43 7.84 -7.32 10.34
C VAL A 43 7.85 -8.61 11.15
N ILE A 44 7.14 -8.60 12.28
CA ILE A 44 6.79 -9.81 13.02
C ILE A 44 5.32 -10.09 12.80
N VAL A 45 4.99 -11.32 12.43
CA VAL A 45 3.61 -11.79 12.35
C VAL A 45 3.42 -12.89 13.39
N MET A 46 2.43 -12.73 14.26
CA MET A 46 1.95 -13.77 15.15
C MET A 46 0.60 -14.26 14.62
N TYR A 47 0.55 -15.52 14.21
CA TYR A 47 -0.66 -16.17 13.75
C TYR A 47 -0.95 -17.40 14.61
N HIS A 48 -2.22 -17.63 14.88
CA HIS A 48 -2.67 -18.92 15.40
C HIS A 48 -2.65 -19.95 14.28
N HIS A 49 -2.64 -21.23 14.65
CA HIS A 49 -2.77 -22.30 13.69
C HIS A 49 -4.11 -22.22 12.95
N GLY A 50 -4.15 -22.77 11.73
CA GLY A 50 -5.41 -22.99 11.01
C GLY A 50 -6.37 -23.89 11.77
N ASP A 51 -7.55 -24.11 11.21
CA ASP A 51 -8.58 -24.94 11.82
C ASP A 51 -8.06 -26.38 12.09
N ARG A 52 -8.45 -26.94 13.24
CA ARG A 52 -8.00 -28.26 13.70
C ARG A 52 -9.18 -29.06 14.24
N SER A 53 -9.13 -30.37 14.08
CA SER A 53 -10.05 -31.26 14.78
C SER A 53 -9.85 -31.16 16.31
N PRO A 54 -10.89 -31.45 17.11
CA PRO A 54 -10.79 -31.50 18.57
C PRO A 54 -9.64 -32.39 19.01
N LYS A 55 -8.98 -32.04 20.12
CA LYS A 55 -7.88 -32.85 20.67
C LYS A 55 -8.37 -34.06 21.46
N ALA A 56 -9.58 -33.96 22.00
CA ALA A 56 -10.28 -35.02 22.70
C ALA A 56 -11.77 -34.63 22.76
N THR A 57 -12.62 -35.62 22.91
CA THR A 57 -14.06 -35.42 23.16
C THR A 57 -14.41 -35.89 24.56
N TYR A 58 -15.59 -35.49 25.03
CA TYR A 58 -16.10 -35.97 26.30
C TYR A 58 -16.65 -37.40 26.13
N PRO A 59 -16.69 -38.23 27.18
CA PRO A 59 -17.02 -39.66 27.05
C PRO A 59 -18.40 -40.02 26.45
N ARG A 60 -19.32 -39.05 26.35
CA ARG A 60 -20.68 -39.24 25.80
C ARG A 60 -20.89 -38.49 24.49
N ASP A 61 -19.81 -38.07 23.83
CA ASP A 61 -19.90 -37.41 22.53
C ASP A 61 -20.40 -38.40 21.47
N ILE A 62 -21.32 -37.93 20.64
CA ILE A 62 -21.88 -38.70 19.52
C ILE A 62 -20.94 -38.71 18.31
N TYR A 63 -19.89 -37.89 18.32
CA TYR A 63 -18.88 -37.82 17.27
C TYR A 63 -17.53 -38.36 17.77
N PRO A 64 -17.25 -39.66 17.58
CA PRO A 64 -15.94 -40.24 17.88
C PRO A 64 -14.84 -39.77 16.92
N GLU A 65 -13.60 -40.19 17.19
CA GLU A 65 -12.41 -39.79 16.43
C GLU A 65 -12.50 -40.13 14.92
N ASP A 66 -13.17 -41.22 14.59
CA ASP A 66 -13.37 -41.73 13.23
C ASP A 66 -14.20 -40.79 12.33
N GLN A 67 -15.00 -39.89 12.92
CA GLN A 67 -15.74 -38.86 12.20
C GLN A 67 -14.85 -37.72 11.72
N TRP A 68 -13.62 -37.62 12.23
CA TRP A 68 -12.64 -36.64 11.81
C TRP A 68 -11.73 -37.27 10.74
N PRO A 69 -11.69 -36.74 9.50
CA PRO A 69 -11.00 -37.41 8.39
C PRO A 69 -9.50 -37.65 8.63
N GLN A 70 -8.88 -36.85 9.51
CA GLN A 70 -7.47 -36.95 9.89
C GLN A 70 -7.29 -37.43 11.35
N GLY A 71 -8.36 -37.75 12.07
CA GLY A 71 -8.34 -38.00 13.52
C GLY A 71 -8.22 -36.72 14.35
N PHE A 72 -8.00 -36.87 15.66
CA PHE A 72 -7.99 -35.74 16.60
C PHE A 72 -6.71 -34.89 16.56
N GLY A 73 -6.87 -33.59 16.83
CA GLY A 73 -5.78 -32.62 16.94
C GLY A 73 -5.04 -32.28 15.63
N GLN A 74 -5.50 -32.78 14.49
CA GLN A 74 -4.89 -32.56 13.18
C GLN A 74 -5.44 -31.31 12.49
N LEU A 75 -4.64 -30.71 11.59
CA LEU A 75 -5.09 -29.59 10.76
C LEU A 75 -6.15 -30.07 9.75
N THR A 76 -7.25 -29.33 9.62
CA THR A 76 -8.28 -29.64 8.63
C THR A 76 -7.81 -29.23 7.23
N GLN A 77 -8.08 -30.05 6.22
CA GLN A 77 -7.74 -29.73 4.81
C GLN A 77 -8.74 -28.75 4.16
N VAL A 78 -9.83 -28.45 4.87
CA VAL A 78 -10.90 -27.55 4.39
C VAL A 78 -10.39 -26.10 4.34
N THR A 79 -9.49 -25.73 5.25
CA THR A 79 -8.87 -24.41 5.30
C THR A 79 -7.43 -24.51 4.78
N LYS A 80 -7.28 -24.61 3.45
CA LYS A 80 -6.00 -24.48 2.75
C LYS A 80 -5.71 -23.03 2.41
#